data_AF-A0A163YTB3-F1
#
_entry.id   AF-A0A163YTB3-F1
#
_cell.length_a   1.000
_cell.length_b   1.000
_cell.length_c   1.000
_cell.angle_alpha   90.00
_cell.angle_beta   90.00
_cell.angle_gamma   90.00
#
_symmetry.space_group_name_H-M   'P 1'
#
loop_
_entity.id
_entity.type
_entity.pdbx_description
1 polymer ?
#
loop_
_entity_poly.entity_id
_entity_poly.type
_entity_poly.pdbx_seq_one_letter_code
_entity_poly.pdbx_strand_id
1 'polypeptide(L)'
;MPNRYRATHESPPKPGGEGWLVNGDAQLLARFSNDNPTANGQWVILSTYRWVRPNPPIPQSQRRMLRHNAVEAWENMQMLGWRRCQPPVR
;
A
#
# COMPACT_ATOMS: atom_id res chain seq x y z
N MET A 1 -1.94 3.46 37.77
CA MET A 1 -2.78 3.59 36.55
C MET A 1 -3.20 5.06 36.40
N PRO A 2 -3.52 5.58 35.21
CA PRO A 2 -3.13 5.15 33.85
C PRO A 2 -2.58 6.34 33.03
N ASN A 3 -1.86 6.09 31.93
CA ASN A 3 -2.01 7.00 30.79
C ASN A 3 -2.27 6.19 29.52
N ARG A 4 -3.57 6.09 29.22
CA ARG A 4 -4.13 5.48 28.02
C ARG A 4 -3.95 6.47 26.86
N TYR A 5 -2.77 6.48 26.26
CA TYR A 5 -2.64 6.93 24.88
C TYR A 5 -1.76 5.94 24.14
N ARG A 6 -2.32 4.73 23.98
CA ARG A 6 -2.02 3.88 22.83
C ARG A 6 -2.58 4.61 21.62
N ALA A 7 -1.91 5.68 21.23
CA ALA A 7 -2.20 6.36 19.99
C ALA A 7 -1.88 5.33 18.91
N THR A 8 -2.92 4.69 18.41
CA THR A 8 -3.01 4.34 16.99
C THR A 8 -2.81 5.63 16.21
N HIS A 9 -1.57 6.15 16.22
CA HIS A 9 -1.12 7.13 15.25
C HIS A 9 -1.05 6.34 13.96
N GLU A 10 -2.22 6.23 13.32
CA GLU A 10 -2.29 6.20 11.88
C GLU A 10 -1.33 7.29 11.42
N SER A 11 -0.16 6.86 10.95
CA SER A 11 0.81 7.81 10.42
C SER A 11 0.06 8.59 9.35
N PRO A 12 0.09 9.94 9.37
CA PRO A 12 -0.57 10.72 8.35
C PRO A 12 -0.19 10.11 7.00
N PRO A 13 -1.13 9.93 6.05
CA PRO A 13 -0.84 9.29 4.78
C PRO A 13 0.34 10.01 4.15
N LYS A 14 1.51 9.38 4.19
CA LYS A 14 2.73 9.96 3.63
C LYS A 14 2.42 10.24 2.16
N PRO A 15 2.73 11.43 1.65
CA PRO A 15 2.29 11.83 0.33
C PRO A 15 2.82 10.85 -0.74
N GLY A 16 1.85 10.24 -1.44
CA GLY A 16 1.95 9.60 -2.76
C GLY A 16 2.98 8.49 -2.89
N GLY A 17 2.68 7.26 -2.44
CA GLY A 17 3.50 6.10 -2.79
C GLY A 17 3.80 5.11 -1.67
N GLU A 18 3.15 5.25 -0.50
CA GLU A 18 3.17 4.25 0.57
C GLU A 18 1.73 3.99 1.04
N GLY A 19 1.39 2.74 1.30
CA GLY A 19 0.10 2.34 1.83
C GLY A 19 -0.60 1.24 1.03
N TRP A 20 -1.89 1.04 1.31
CA TRP A 20 -2.70 0.02 0.67
C TRP A 20 -3.78 0.64 -0.20
N LEU A 21 -3.94 0.10 -1.41
CA LEU A 21 -5.04 0.38 -2.31
C LEU A 21 -5.85 -0.90 -2.54
N VAL A 22 -7.17 -0.77 -2.61
CA VAL A 22 -8.09 -1.86 -2.94
C VAL A 22 -8.89 -1.50 -4.18
N ASN A 23 -9.10 -2.49 -5.03
CA ASN A 23 -10.08 -2.46 -6.09
C ASN A 23 -11.08 -3.59 -5.84
N GLY A 24 -12.29 -3.23 -5.42
CA GLY A 24 -13.35 -4.19 -5.10
C GLY A 24 -13.89 -4.90 -6.34
N ASP A 25 -13.99 -4.18 -7.46
CA ASP A 25 -14.53 -4.71 -8.71
C ASP A 25 -13.59 -5.75 -9.32
N ALA A 26 -12.28 -5.47 -9.29
CA ALA A 26 -11.25 -6.41 -9.75
C ALA A 26 -10.85 -7.45 -8.68
N GLN A 27 -11.37 -7.34 -7.45
CA GLN A 27 -10.97 -8.16 -6.29
C GLN A 27 -9.44 -8.18 -6.07
N LEU A 28 -8.82 -7.02 -6.26
CA LEU A 28 -7.38 -6.83 -6.12
C LEU A 28 -7.04 -5.89 -4.99
N LEU A 29 -5.87 -6.10 -4.44
CA LEU A 29 -5.27 -5.29 -3.40
C LEU A 29 -3.82 -5.01 -3.77
N ALA A 30 -3.38 -3.77 -3.59
CA ALA A 30 -2.03 -3.34 -3.85
C ALA A 30 -1.43 -2.75 -2.58
N ARG A 31 -0.21 -3.14 -2.26
CA ARG A 31 0.61 -2.60 -1.17
C ARG A 31 1.81 -1.90 -1.78
N PHE A 32 1.99 -0.64 -1.42
CA PHE A 32 3.18 0.12 -1.68
C PHE A 32 3.94 0.27 -0.37
N SER A 33 5.17 -0.24 -0.31
CA SER A 33 6.04 -0.13 0.87
C SER A 33 7.42 0.31 0.44
N ASN A 34 7.99 1.29 1.15
CA ASN A 34 9.37 1.69 0.90
C ASN A 34 10.31 0.51 1.13
N ASP A 35 11.27 0.37 0.22
CA ASP A 35 12.40 -0.53 0.36
C ASP A 35 13.58 0.25 0.95
N ASN A 36 14.64 -0.46 1.36
CA ASN A 36 15.84 0.18 1.88
C ASN A 36 16.44 1.13 0.83
N PRO A 37 16.74 2.39 1.22
CA PRO A 37 17.38 3.32 0.31
C PRO A 37 18.76 2.80 -0.08
N THR A 38 19.08 2.88 -1.36
CA THR A 38 20.43 2.59 -1.87
C THR A 38 21.07 3.89 -2.33
N ALA A 39 22.39 3.89 -2.56
CA ALA A 39 23.10 5.06 -3.08
C ALA A 39 22.50 5.60 -4.40
N ASN A 40 21.77 4.75 -5.14
CA ASN A 40 21.17 5.06 -6.43
C ASN A 40 19.70 5.50 -6.35
N GLY A 41 19.15 5.70 -5.15
CA GLY A 41 17.82 6.30 -4.96
C GLY A 41 16.91 5.58 -3.97
N GLN A 42 15.69 6.13 -3.85
CA GLN A 42 14.61 5.58 -3.04
C GLN A 42 13.78 4.58 -3.86
N TRP A 43 13.60 3.39 -3.30
CA TRP A 43 12.88 2.29 -3.93
C TRP A 43 11.58 2.00 -3.18
N VAL A 44 10.59 1.52 -3.91
CA VAL A 44 9.30 1.09 -3.40
C VAL A 44 9.00 -0.30 -3.94
N ILE A 45 8.55 -1.18 -3.06
CA ILE A 45 8.01 -2.48 -3.42
C ILE A 45 6.50 -2.31 -3.62
N LEU A 46 6.04 -2.58 -4.84
CA LEU A 46 4.63 -2.79 -5.13
C LEU A 46 4.34 -4.28 -5.07
N SER A 47 3.53 -4.68 -4.09
CA SER A 47 2.98 -6.03 -4.00
C SER A 47 1.51 -6.01 -4.37
N THR A 48 1.08 -6.92 -5.23
CA THR A 48 -0.34 -7.10 -5.58
C THR A 48 -0.83 -8.44 -5.04
N TYR A 49 -2.08 -8.44 -4.59
CA TYR A 49 -2.75 -9.57 -3.98
C TYR A 49 -4.14 -9.70 -4.60
N ARG A 50 -4.59 -10.94 -4.75
CA ARG A 50 -5.99 -11.24 -5.00
C ARG A 50 -6.72 -11.32 -3.67
N TRP A 51 -7.79 -10.56 -3.50
CA TRP A 51 -8.54 -10.53 -2.25
C TRP A 51 -10.02 -10.74 -2.50
N VAL A 52 -10.46 -11.98 -2.27
CA VAL A 52 -11.87 -12.39 -2.33
C VAL A 52 -12.32 -12.74 -0.93
N ARG A 53 -13.08 -11.84 -0.29
CA ARG A 53 -13.63 -12.09 1.05
C ARG A 53 -14.52 -13.36 1.03
N PRO A 54 -14.48 -14.19 2.08
CA PRO A 54 -13.84 -13.98 3.39
C PRO A 54 -12.35 -14.37 3.46
N ASN A 55 -11.75 -14.85 2.36
CA ASN A 55 -10.41 -15.40 2.39
C ASN A 55 -9.33 -14.30 2.58
N PRO A 56 -8.20 -14.63 3.22
CA PRO A 56 -7.07 -13.72 3.30
C PRO A 56 -6.51 -13.38 1.90
N PRO A 57 -5.88 -12.21 1.73
CA PRO A 57 -5.28 -11.83 0.46
C PRO A 57 -4.18 -12.80 0.02
N ILE A 58 -4.26 -13.29 -1.22
CA ILE A 58 -3.30 -14.22 -1.82
C ILE A 58 -2.30 -13.41 -2.64
N PRO A 59 -0.98 -13.47 -2.36
CA PRO A 59 0.04 -12.80 -3.17
C PRO A 59 -0.05 -13.19 -4.65
N GLN A 60 0.07 -12.21 -5.54
CA GLN A 60 0.05 -12.44 -7.00
C GLN A 60 1.38 -12.06 -7.63
N SER A 61 1.83 -10.83 -7.42
CA SER A 61 3.12 -10.36 -7.92
C SER A 61 3.73 -9.35 -6.97
N GLN A 62 5.05 -9.27 -7.01
CA GLN A 62 5.84 -8.28 -6.30
C GLN A 62 6.87 -7.70 -7.27
N ARG A 63 6.94 -6.37 -7.34
CA ARG A 63 7.95 -5.68 -8.15
C ARG A 63 8.55 -4.50 -7.40
N ARG A 64 9.82 -4.24 -7.65
CA ARG A 64 10.52 -3.06 -7.14
C ARG A 64 10.50 -1.96 -8.19
N MET A 65 10.26 -0.72 -7.76
CA MET A 65 10.24 0.46 -8.64
C MET A 65 10.85 1.67 -7.92
N LEU A 66 11.33 2.64 -8.71
CA LEU A 66 11.79 3.93 -8.17
C LEU A 66 10.61 4.67 -7.53
N ARG A 67 10.89 5.48 -6.50
CA ARG A 67 9.84 6.19 -5.76
C ARG A 67 8.97 7.08 -6.64
N HIS A 68 9.55 7.80 -7.61
CA HIS A 68 8.75 8.66 -8.51
C HIS A 68 7.77 7.82 -9.35
N ASN A 69 8.19 6.68 -9.89
CA ASN A 69 7.31 5.74 -10.60
C ASN A 69 6.21 5.18 -9.68
N ALA A 70 6.51 4.98 -8.39
CA ALA A 70 5.53 4.52 -7.41
C ALA A 70 4.46 5.58 -7.12
N VAL A 71 4.86 6.86 -7.03
CA VAL A 71 3.94 8.00 -6.86
C VAL A 71 2.98 8.05 -8.05
N GLU A 72 3.52 8.04 -9.27
CA GLU A 72 2.71 8.09 -10.50
C GLU A 72 1.77 6.88 -10.61
N ALA A 73 2.27 5.67 -10.32
CA ALA A 73 1.44 4.47 -10.32
C ALA A 73 0.31 4.55 -9.28
N TRP A 74 0.60 5.07 -8.08
CA TRP A 74 -0.39 5.27 -7.02
C TRP A 74 -1.49 6.25 -7.45
N GLU A 75 -1.11 7.38 -8.03
CA GLU A 75 -2.06 8.39 -8.53
C GLU A 75 -2.91 7.85 -9.67
N ASN A 76 -2.28 7.16 -10.64
CA ASN A 76 -2.98 6.50 -11.74
C ASN A 76 -3.97 5.45 -11.23
N MET A 77 -3.59 4.61 -10.26
CA MET A 77 -4.51 3.63 -9.68
C MET A 77 -5.69 4.33 -9.00
N GLN A 78 -5.47 5.42 -8.25
CA GLN A 78 -6.58 6.18 -7.67
C GLN A 78 -7.52 6.77 -8.74
N MET A 79 -6.98 7.30 -9.85
CA MET A 79 -7.79 7.78 -10.98
C MET A 79 -8.62 6.66 -11.63
N LEU A 80 -8.08 5.43 -11.67
CA LEU A 80 -8.77 4.23 -12.15
C LEU A 80 -9.75 3.63 -11.12
N GLY A 81 -10.10 4.37 -10.06
CA GLY A 81 -11.09 3.98 -9.08
C GLY A 81 -10.56 3.11 -7.94
N TRP A 82 -9.25 2.91 -7.82
CA TRP A 82 -8.68 2.25 -6.64
C TRP A 82 -8.82 3.16 -5.42
N ARG A 83 -9.17 2.56 -4.27
CA ARG A 83 -9.43 3.30 -3.04
C ARG A 83 -8.37 2.98 -2.00
N ARG A 84 -7.96 4.00 -1.23
CA ARG A 84 -7.11 3.78 -0.06
C ARG A 84 -7.84 2.90 0.96
N CYS A 85 -7.12 1.97 1.56
CA CYS A 85 -7.66 1.09 2.60
C CYS A 85 -6.62 0.85 3.70
N GLN A 86 -7.10 0.30 4.80
CA GLN A 86 -6.23 -0.20 5.86
C GLN A 86 -5.67 -1.58 5.47
N PRO A 87 -4.52 -2.00 6.04
CA PRO A 87 -3.98 -3.34 5.84
C PRO A 87 -5.06 -4.42 6.11
N PRO A 88 -5.30 -5.36 5.20
CA PRO A 88 -6.39 -6.34 5.32
C PRO A 88 -6.16 -7.46 6.34
N VAL A 89 -5.10 -7.36 7.14
CA VAL A 89 -4.80 -8.32 8.21
C VAL A 89 -4.28 -7.53 9.41
N ARG A 90 -4.99 -7.63 10.54
CA ARG A 90 -4.49 -7.38 11.90
C ARG A 90 -4.47 -8.70 12.64
#